data_AF-U5H8E6-F1
#
_entry.id   AF-U5H8E6-F1
#
_cell.length_a   1.000
_cell.length_b   1.000
_cell.length_c   1.000
_cell.angle_alpha   90.00
_cell.angle_beta   90.00
_cell.angle_gamma   90.00
#
_symmetry.space_group_name_H-M   'P 1'
#
loop_
_entity.id
_entity.type
_entity.pdbx_description
1 polymer ?
#
loop_
_entity_poly.entity_id
_entity_poly.type
_entity_poly.pdbx_seq_one_letter_code
_entity_poly.pdbx_strand_id
1 'polypeptide(L)'
;MALATSPTTGFTVPEVVFYFDVVCPYAFIASERLPDVIRFTGANVTWKPVVLGALYGMTQAPQGKDGSATDVYAPAKRALAAVDFQRESKRYGLPIKFHPDHPVRSVDAGRLLCAFPNEHRGTLAREIFRAYFFDNANISSRATLLRIARNLKLTSVATPTHAGPFSLSPTLSFQLDESVFSDVNREDQLRANTQEAFERGAFGVPSFYIPSREKLFWGQDRMVLLEAELISIKLNKPVESIRQLERLHPRCLRTGRESRKRHLKFWFDFSSPWSYLAWSQLERIQRESGPGLTIELVPFLLGALFKGIGTPMVPMESMSEARRKYNMQDLQDWNRYWTAVNAQELPPYRRPLHGLARRIPHPLRHGPSSRPPRAQDDPLPLPRRLAP
;
A
#
# COMPACT_ATOMS: atom_id res chain seq x y z
N MET A 1 11.13 17.52 44.36
CA MET A 1 10.57 16.19 44.03
C MET A 1 9.56 16.36 42.91
N ALA A 2 10.00 16.19 41.66
CA ALA A 2 9.09 16.12 40.52
C ALA A 2 8.54 14.69 40.47
N LEU A 3 7.22 14.56 40.68
CA LEU A 3 6.53 13.28 40.53
C LEU A 3 6.60 12.87 39.06
N ALA A 4 7.42 11.86 38.78
CA ALA A 4 7.36 11.14 37.52
C ALA A 4 5.96 10.53 37.40
N THR A 5 5.16 11.05 36.46
CA THR A 5 3.89 10.45 36.07
C THR A 5 4.18 9.06 35.53
N SER A 6 3.64 8.05 36.21
CA SER A 6 3.69 6.66 35.75
C SER A 6 3.11 6.57 34.33
N PRO A 7 3.67 5.74 33.43
CA PRO A 7 3.08 5.53 32.11
C PRO A 7 1.69 4.94 32.32
N THR A 8 0.67 5.63 31.83
CA THR A 8 -0.72 5.15 31.82
C THR A 8 -0.74 3.79 31.14
N THR A 9 -1.02 2.74 31.91
CA THR A 9 -1.19 1.34 31.48
C THR A 9 -2.53 1.16 30.78
N GLY A 10 -2.86 2.04 29.82
CA GLY A 10 -4.11 2.06 29.08
C GLY A 10 -3.89 1.80 27.60
N PHE A 11 -4.87 1.15 26.96
CA PHE A 11 -4.94 1.08 25.50
C PHE A 11 -5.26 2.48 24.95
N THR A 12 -4.49 2.94 23.96
CA THR A 12 -4.79 4.17 23.24
C THR A 12 -5.72 3.85 22.08
N VAL A 13 -6.78 4.64 21.87
CA VAL A 13 -7.62 4.51 20.67
C VAL A 13 -6.84 5.08 19.48
N PRO A 14 -6.44 4.27 18.47
CA PRO A 14 -5.72 4.78 17.32
C PRO A 14 -6.62 5.66 16.47
N GLU A 15 -6.10 6.75 15.92
CA GLU A 15 -6.83 7.63 15.00
C GLU A 15 -6.21 7.56 13.61
N VAL A 16 -7.06 7.50 12.58
CA VAL A 16 -6.64 7.52 11.19
C VAL A 16 -7.60 8.35 10.34
N VAL A 17 -7.05 9.14 9.44
CA VAL A 17 -7.79 9.88 8.41
C VAL A 17 -7.70 9.10 7.11
N PHE A 18 -8.86 8.76 6.53
CA PHE A 18 -8.96 8.10 5.23
C PHE A 18 -9.34 9.12 4.15
N TYR A 19 -8.38 9.42 3.27
CA TYR A 19 -8.58 10.27 2.09
C TYR A 19 -8.96 9.41 0.89
N PHE A 20 -10.09 9.73 0.26
CA PHE A 20 -10.63 8.94 -0.84
C PHE A 20 -11.39 9.80 -1.85
N ASP A 21 -11.49 9.29 -3.08
CA ASP A 21 -12.43 9.77 -4.09
C ASP A 21 -13.27 8.57 -4.54
N VAL A 22 -14.59 8.78 -4.69
CA VAL A 22 -15.57 7.73 -5.00
C VAL A 22 -15.37 7.12 -6.39
N VAL A 23 -14.62 7.77 -7.27
CA VAL A 23 -14.28 7.24 -8.59
C VAL A 23 -13.00 6.40 -8.61
N CYS A 24 -12.27 6.30 -7.50
CA CYS A 24 -11.06 5.48 -7.45
C CYS A 24 -11.39 4.01 -7.10
N PRO A 25 -11.12 3.04 -8.00
CA PRO A 25 -11.44 1.64 -7.75
C PRO A 25 -10.59 1.02 -6.63
N TYR A 26 -9.35 1.51 -6.43
CA TYR A 26 -8.53 1.08 -5.29
C TYR A 26 -9.08 1.61 -3.96
N ALA A 27 -9.68 2.81 -3.97
CA ALA A 27 -10.33 3.36 -2.77
C ALA A 27 -11.61 2.59 -2.42
N PHE A 28 -12.32 2.07 -3.42
CA PHE A 28 -13.42 1.15 -3.20
C PHE A 28 -12.96 -0.13 -2.48
N ILE A 29 -11.92 -0.81 -2.98
CA ILE A 29 -11.34 -1.99 -2.32
C ILE A 29 -10.98 -1.67 -0.87
N ALA A 30 -10.33 -0.53 -0.64
CA ALA A 30 -9.94 -0.10 0.69
C ALA A 30 -11.15 0.17 1.61
N SER A 31 -12.21 0.76 1.07
CA SER A 31 -13.45 1.04 1.80
C SER A 31 -14.19 -0.21 2.28
N GLU A 32 -14.13 -1.30 1.51
CA GLU A 32 -14.72 -2.59 1.90
C GLU A 32 -13.89 -3.32 2.95
N ARG A 33 -12.58 -3.04 3.00
CA ARG A 33 -11.65 -3.63 3.98
C ARG A 33 -11.58 -2.86 5.30
N LEU A 34 -11.88 -1.56 5.29
CA LEU A 34 -11.80 -0.70 6.48
C LEU A 34 -12.63 -1.21 7.69
N PRO A 35 -13.85 -1.76 7.53
CA PRO A 35 -14.60 -2.31 8.67
C PRO A 35 -13.84 -3.40 9.44
N ASP A 36 -13.10 -4.26 8.73
CA ASP A 36 -12.29 -5.30 9.38
C ASP A 36 -11.09 -4.68 10.11
N VAL A 37 -10.41 -3.70 9.50
CA VAL A 37 -9.32 -2.96 10.16
C VAL A 37 -9.81 -2.28 11.43
N ILE A 38 -10.97 -1.61 11.39
CA ILE A 38 -11.59 -0.99 12.56
C ILE A 38 -11.88 -2.04 13.63
N ARG A 39 -12.49 -3.17 13.25
CA ARG A 39 -12.84 -4.25 14.19
C ARG A 39 -11.61 -4.80 14.90
N PHE A 40 -10.49 -5.02 14.19
CA PHE A 40 -9.29 -5.62 14.78
C PHE A 40 -8.46 -4.62 15.58
N THR A 41 -8.34 -3.39 15.11
CA THR A 41 -7.49 -2.37 15.72
C THR A 41 -8.22 -1.55 16.79
N GLY A 42 -9.54 -1.39 16.67
CA GLY A 42 -10.31 -0.42 17.46
C GLY A 42 -10.06 1.03 17.03
N ALA A 43 -9.50 1.26 15.84
CA ALA A 43 -9.18 2.59 15.35
C ALA A 43 -10.44 3.42 15.06
N ASN A 44 -10.39 4.70 15.42
CA ASN A 44 -11.34 5.70 14.97
C ASN A 44 -10.93 6.22 13.59
N VAL A 45 -11.81 6.09 12.60
CA VAL A 45 -11.53 6.47 11.21
C VAL A 45 -12.32 7.73 10.85
N THR A 46 -11.59 8.79 10.48
CA THR A 46 -12.18 10.00 9.89
C THR A 46 -12.18 9.89 8.38
N TRP A 47 -13.37 9.82 7.77
CA TRP A 47 -13.55 9.72 6.33
C TRP A 47 -13.52 11.13 5.72
N LYS A 48 -12.55 11.42 4.84
CA LYS A 48 -12.44 12.71 4.15
C LYS A 48 -12.49 12.52 2.64
N PRO A 49 -13.61 12.86 1.98
CA PRO A 49 -13.64 12.89 0.52
C PRO A 49 -12.68 13.96 0.02
N VAL A 50 -11.98 13.68 -1.08
CA VAL A 50 -11.10 14.60 -1.79
C VAL A 50 -11.46 14.62 -3.28
N VAL A 51 -10.99 15.62 -4.01
CA VAL A 51 -11.07 15.65 -5.48
C VAL A 51 -9.76 15.15 -6.06
N LEU A 52 -9.76 13.93 -6.60
CA LEU A 52 -8.55 13.28 -7.08
C LEU A 52 -7.86 14.05 -8.21
N GLY A 53 -8.64 14.60 -9.15
CA GLY A 53 -8.10 15.45 -10.23
C GLY A 53 -7.36 16.69 -9.72
N ALA A 54 -7.89 17.34 -8.66
CA ALA A 54 -7.23 18.49 -8.05
C ALA A 54 -5.94 18.08 -7.33
N LEU A 55 -5.93 16.94 -6.63
CA LEU A 55 -4.73 16.40 -5.97
C LEU A 55 -3.61 16.11 -6.98
N TYR A 56 -3.95 15.57 -8.15
CA TYR A 56 -2.99 15.38 -9.23
C TYR A 56 -2.44 16.69 -9.79
N GLY A 57 -3.30 17.72 -9.94
CA GLY A 57 -2.87 19.06 -10.32
C GLY A 57 -1.89 19.67 -9.31
N MET A 58 -2.20 19.61 -8.01
CA MET A 58 -1.34 20.12 -6.94
C MET A 58 0.02 19.42 -6.87
N THR A 59 0.05 18.11 -7.13
CA THR A 59 1.30 17.32 -7.11
C THR A 59 2.05 17.29 -8.43
N GLN A 60 1.52 17.94 -9.48
CA GLN A 60 2.04 17.85 -10.85
C GLN A 60 2.26 16.39 -11.29
N ALA A 61 1.39 15.49 -10.84
CA ALA A 61 1.50 14.09 -11.17
C ALA A 61 1.22 13.89 -12.66
N PRO A 62 2.08 13.17 -13.42
CA PRO A 62 1.84 12.94 -14.82
C PRO A 62 0.55 12.12 -14.99
N GLN A 63 -0.41 12.69 -15.72
CA GLN A 63 -1.66 12.05 -16.10
C GLN A 63 -1.68 11.84 -17.61
N GLY A 64 -2.28 10.73 -18.07
CA GLY A 64 -2.57 10.61 -19.50
C GLY A 64 -3.89 11.28 -19.85
N LYS A 65 -4.20 11.22 -21.15
CA LYS A 65 -5.33 11.91 -21.77
C LYS A 65 -6.68 11.60 -21.12
N ASP A 66 -6.82 10.40 -20.55
CA ASP A 66 -8.08 9.90 -19.97
C ASP A 66 -8.14 10.11 -18.44
N GLY A 67 -7.20 10.88 -17.87
CA GLY A 67 -7.22 11.29 -16.47
C GLY A 67 -6.76 10.22 -15.48
N SER A 68 -6.18 9.10 -15.95
CA SER A 68 -5.62 8.06 -15.09
C SER A 68 -4.09 8.14 -14.99
N ALA A 69 -3.57 7.81 -13.80
CA ALA A 69 -2.14 7.66 -13.57
C ALA A 69 -1.53 6.45 -14.31
N THR A 70 -2.34 5.50 -14.79
CA THR A 70 -1.87 4.33 -15.55
C THR A 70 -1.62 4.63 -17.02
N ASP A 71 -2.15 5.73 -17.53
CA ASP A 71 -2.10 6.07 -18.95
C ASP A 71 -0.68 6.46 -19.38
N VAL A 72 0.10 7.01 -18.44
CA VAL A 72 1.52 7.35 -18.64
C VAL A 72 2.46 6.17 -18.44
N TYR A 73 1.96 4.97 -18.10
CA TYR A 73 2.79 3.78 -17.94
C TYR A 73 3.20 3.21 -19.29
N ALA A 74 4.43 2.70 -19.36
CA ALA A 74 4.87 1.86 -20.46
C ALA A 74 3.93 0.65 -20.65
N PRO A 75 3.72 0.14 -21.88
CA PRO A 75 2.74 -0.91 -22.17
C PRO A 75 2.88 -2.15 -21.27
N ALA A 76 4.10 -2.61 -21.01
CA ALA A 76 4.36 -3.75 -20.13
C ALA A 76 3.86 -3.51 -18.69
N LYS A 77 4.08 -2.30 -18.15
CA LYS A 77 3.63 -1.94 -16.80
C LYS A 77 2.11 -1.76 -16.74
N ARG A 78 1.49 -1.21 -17.79
CA ARG A 78 0.03 -1.10 -17.89
C ARG A 78 -0.64 -2.47 -17.91
N ALA A 79 -0.11 -3.41 -18.70
CA ALA A 79 -0.60 -4.78 -18.75
C ALA A 79 -0.49 -5.48 -17.38
N LEU A 80 0.65 -5.33 -16.69
CA LEU A 80 0.82 -5.89 -15.36
C LEU A 80 -0.13 -5.27 -14.33
N ALA A 81 -0.33 -3.94 -14.36
CA ALA A 81 -1.26 -3.24 -13.47
C ALA A 81 -2.70 -3.73 -13.66
N ALA A 82 -3.12 -4.00 -14.90
CA ALA A 82 -4.45 -4.57 -15.18
C ALA A 82 -4.60 -5.99 -14.60
N VAL A 83 -3.58 -6.84 -14.74
CA VAL A 83 -3.57 -8.19 -14.14
C VAL A 83 -3.59 -8.11 -12.61
N ASP A 84 -2.83 -7.19 -12.02
CA ASP A 84 -2.75 -7.01 -10.58
C ASP A 84 -4.09 -6.52 -10.01
N PHE A 85 -4.74 -5.57 -10.69
CA PHE A 85 -6.08 -5.13 -10.33
C PHE A 85 -7.09 -6.28 -10.30
N GLN A 86 -7.06 -7.17 -11.31
CA GLN A 86 -7.92 -8.36 -11.33
C GLN A 86 -7.61 -9.34 -10.19
N ARG A 87 -6.32 -9.50 -9.83
CA ARG A 87 -5.92 -10.33 -8.68
C ARG A 87 -6.46 -9.77 -7.38
N GLU A 88 -6.39 -8.47 -7.18
CA GLU A 88 -6.88 -7.81 -5.96
C GLU A 88 -8.41 -7.83 -5.89
N SER A 89 -9.10 -7.57 -6.99
CA SER A 89 -10.56 -7.74 -7.10
C SER A 89 -10.98 -9.17 -6.71
N LYS A 90 -10.31 -10.20 -7.25
CA LYS A 90 -10.56 -11.60 -6.91
C LYS A 90 -10.21 -11.92 -5.45
N ARG A 91 -9.10 -11.40 -4.94
CA ARG A 91 -8.62 -11.62 -3.57
C ARG A 91 -9.67 -11.21 -2.54
N TYR A 92 -10.35 -10.09 -2.79
CA TYR A 92 -11.35 -9.55 -1.86
C TYR A 92 -12.79 -9.90 -2.26
N GLY A 93 -13.00 -10.71 -3.30
CA GLY A 93 -14.34 -11.10 -3.75
C GLY A 93 -15.19 -9.93 -4.25
N LEU A 94 -14.55 -8.90 -4.81
CA LEU A 94 -15.21 -7.67 -5.26
C LEU A 94 -15.35 -7.69 -6.79
N PRO A 95 -16.52 -8.04 -7.38
CA PRO A 95 -16.75 -7.97 -8.83
C PRO A 95 -16.87 -6.52 -9.32
N ILE A 96 -15.75 -5.80 -9.41
CA ILE A 96 -15.70 -4.40 -9.84
C ILE A 96 -16.08 -4.30 -11.32
N LYS A 97 -17.11 -3.51 -11.60
CA LYS A 97 -17.56 -3.10 -12.93
C LYS A 97 -17.17 -1.66 -13.16
N PHE A 98 -16.74 -1.35 -14.39
CA PHE A 98 -16.43 0.01 -14.79
C PHE A 98 -17.59 0.61 -15.57
N HIS A 99 -17.98 1.83 -15.19
CA HIS A 99 -18.91 2.63 -15.95
C HIS A 99 -18.36 2.94 -17.34
N PRO A 100 -19.20 2.99 -18.41
CA PRO A 100 -18.74 3.33 -19.76
C PRO A 100 -17.98 4.66 -19.80
N ASP A 101 -18.43 5.64 -19.02
CA ASP A 101 -17.81 6.96 -18.88
C ASP A 101 -16.84 7.06 -17.69
N HIS A 102 -16.26 5.95 -17.23
CA HIS A 102 -15.30 5.98 -16.13
C HIS A 102 -14.00 6.70 -16.55
N PRO A 103 -13.45 7.62 -15.73
CA PRO A 103 -14.00 8.14 -14.48
C PRO A 103 -15.06 9.24 -14.70
N VAL A 104 -16.21 9.13 -14.01
CA VAL A 104 -17.26 10.16 -14.04
C VAL A 104 -16.94 11.35 -13.12
N ARG A 105 -17.67 12.47 -13.23
CA ARG A 105 -17.49 13.62 -12.31
C ARG A 105 -17.98 13.27 -10.90
N SER A 106 -17.12 13.40 -9.89
CA SER A 106 -17.41 13.02 -8.49
C SER A 106 -17.66 14.19 -7.51
N VAL A 107 -17.61 15.44 -7.98
CA VAL A 107 -17.69 16.64 -7.10
C VAL A 107 -18.99 16.69 -6.28
N ASP A 108 -20.14 16.42 -6.90
CA ASP A 108 -21.43 16.42 -6.20
C ASP A 108 -21.50 15.30 -5.13
N ALA A 109 -20.90 14.13 -5.41
CA ALA A 109 -20.78 13.06 -4.42
C ALA A 109 -19.88 13.48 -3.25
N GLY A 110 -18.77 14.17 -3.53
CA GLY A 110 -17.90 14.76 -2.51
C GLY A 110 -18.62 15.80 -1.63
N ARG A 111 -19.41 16.70 -2.23
CA ARG A 111 -20.22 17.69 -1.49
C ARG A 111 -21.24 17.02 -0.58
N LEU A 112 -21.95 16.01 -1.08
CA LEU A 112 -22.90 15.23 -0.29
C LEU A 112 -22.21 14.53 0.89
N LEU A 113 -21.02 13.94 0.68
CA LEU A 113 -20.24 13.32 1.75
C LEU A 113 -19.77 14.33 2.80
N CYS A 114 -19.40 15.55 2.39
CA CYS A 114 -19.06 16.65 3.31
C CYS A 114 -20.28 17.16 4.10
N ALA A 115 -21.52 16.92 3.64
CA ALA A 115 -22.72 17.27 4.39
C ALA A 115 -22.97 16.32 5.57
N PHE A 116 -22.60 15.04 5.43
CA PHE A 116 -22.84 14.03 6.46
C PHE A 116 -21.80 14.11 7.60
N PRO A 117 -22.21 13.88 8.87
CA PRO A 117 -21.27 13.73 9.98
C PRO A 117 -20.43 12.47 9.79
N ASN A 118 -19.23 12.45 10.39
CA ASN A 118 -18.26 11.37 10.17
C ASN A 118 -18.82 9.96 10.50
N GLU A 119 -19.65 9.86 11.54
CA GLU A 119 -20.33 8.64 11.98
C GLU A 119 -21.21 7.96 10.90
N HIS A 120 -21.74 8.76 9.96
CA HIS A 120 -22.58 8.27 8.86
C HIS A 120 -21.89 8.35 7.51
N ARG A 121 -20.87 9.20 7.38
CA ARG A 121 -20.14 9.44 6.12
C ARG A 121 -19.48 8.18 5.58
N GLY A 122 -18.92 7.32 6.45
CA GLY A 122 -18.32 6.05 6.02
C GLY A 122 -19.34 5.09 5.41
N THR A 123 -20.53 5.00 5.99
CA THR A 123 -21.63 4.20 5.44
C THR A 123 -22.09 4.76 4.10
N LEU A 124 -22.33 6.07 4.01
CA LEU A 124 -22.71 6.72 2.76
C LEU A 124 -21.66 6.53 1.66
N ALA A 125 -20.38 6.70 1.97
CA ALA A 125 -19.28 6.53 1.02
C ALA A 125 -19.28 5.13 0.41
N ARG A 126 -19.45 4.10 1.26
CA ARG A 126 -19.50 2.70 0.81
C ARG A 126 -20.71 2.42 -0.08
N GLU A 127 -21.88 2.97 0.25
CA GLU A 127 -23.07 2.81 -0.61
C GLU A 127 -22.91 3.53 -1.96
N ILE A 128 -22.25 4.70 -2.00
CA ILE A 128 -21.91 5.37 -3.27
C ILE A 128 -20.91 4.54 -4.08
N PHE A 129 -19.86 4.01 -3.43
CA PHE A 129 -18.88 3.14 -4.08
C PHE A 129 -19.54 1.89 -4.69
N ARG A 130 -20.42 1.21 -3.94
CA ARG A 130 -21.15 0.03 -4.42
C ARG A 130 -22.09 0.39 -5.58
N ALA A 131 -22.83 1.49 -5.46
CA ALA A 131 -23.68 1.94 -6.55
C ALA A 131 -22.87 2.18 -7.84
N TYR A 132 -21.67 2.76 -7.73
CA TYR A 132 -20.81 3.01 -8.89
C TYR A 132 -20.16 1.74 -9.44
N PHE A 133 -19.48 0.96 -8.59
CA PHE A 133 -18.63 -0.15 -9.01
C PHE A 133 -19.33 -1.52 -9.06
N PHE A 134 -20.51 -1.70 -8.44
CA PHE A 134 -21.31 -2.93 -8.57
C PHE A 134 -22.54 -2.75 -9.43
N ASP A 135 -23.29 -1.67 -9.21
CA ASP A 135 -24.56 -1.44 -9.88
C ASP A 135 -24.41 -0.62 -11.18
N ASN A 136 -23.20 -0.12 -11.45
CA ASN A 136 -22.92 0.72 -12.60
C ASN A 136 -23.79 1.99 -12.66
N ALA A 137 -24.16 2.53 -11.50
CA ALA A 137 -25.03 3.69 -11.38
C ALA A 137 -24.27 4.98 -11.73
N ASN A 138 -24.97 5.92 -12.38
CA ASN A 138 -24.45 7.26 -12.62
C ASN A 138 -24.44 8.08 -11.32
N ILE A 139 -23.28 8.15 -10.67
CA ILE A 139 -23.04 8.93 -9.45
C ILE A 139 -22.76 10.42 -9.71
N SER A 140 -22.72 10.87 -10.97
CA SER A 140 -22.76 12.31 -11.31
C SER A 140 -24.18 12.87 -11.30
N SER A 141 -25.21 12.02 -11.18
CA SER A 141 -26.60 12.44 -11.02
C SER A 141 -26.93 12.74 -9.56
N ARG A 142 -27.32 13.98 -9.28
CA ARG A 142 -27.78 14.42 -7.95
C ARG A 142 -28.99 13.64 -7.45
N ALA A 143 -29.93 13.30 -8.33
CA ALA A 143 -31.07 12.45 -8.00
C ALA A 143 -30.63 11.04 -7.55
N THR A 144 -29.63 10.45 -8.22
CA THR A 144 -29.05 9.17 -7.80
C THR A 144 -28.41 9.27 -6.42
N LEU A 145 -27.61 10.31 -6.18
CA LEU A 145 -26.93 10.54 -4.91
C LEU A 145 -27.92 10.76 -3.75
N LEU A 146 -28.95 11.58 -3.95
CA LEU A 146 -30.01 11.77 -2.95
C LEU A 146 -30.79 10.48 -2.68
N ARG A 147 -31.06 9.67 -3.72
CA ARG A 147 -31.71 8.35 -3.54
C ARG A 147 -30.85 7.42 -2.69
N ILE A 148 -29.54 7.34 -2.96
CA ILE A 148 -28.61 6.53 -2.15
C ILE A 148 -28.61 7.01 -0.70
N ALA A 149 -28.50 8.32 -0.47
CA ALA A 149 -28.50 8.89 0.87
C ALA A 149 -29.81 8.65 1.64
N ARG A 150 -30.97 8.77 0.97
CA ARG A 150 -32.29 8.49 1.57
C ARG A 150 -32.45 7.01 1.97
N ASN A 151 -31.82 6.09 1.25
CA ASN A 151 -31.85 4.66 1.59
C ASN A 151 -31.14 4.34 2.91
N LEU A 152 -30.31 5.24 3.45
CA LEU A 152 -29.76 5.13 4.79
C LEU A 152 -30.81 5.33 5.89
N LYS A 153 -32.02 5.80 5.54
CA LYS A 153 -33.16 6.01 6.44
C LYS A 153 -32.84 6.93 7.63
N LEU A 154 -31.93 7.88 7.44
CA LEU A 154 -31.69 8.95 8.39
C LEU A 154 -32.79 10.01 8.26
N THR A 155 -33.31 10.51 9.39
CA THR A 155 -34.34 11.55 9.40
C THR A 155 -33.71 12.92 9.24
N SER A 156 -34.26 13.82 8.41
CA SER A 156 -33.81 15.21 8.33
C SER A 156 -34.61 16.10 9.28
N VAL A 157 -34.02 17.20 9.78
CA VAL A 157 -34.68 18.17 10.69
C VAL A 157 -36.07 18.60 10.20
N ALA A 158 -36.31 18.61 8.88
CA ALA A 158 -37.47 19.25 8.27
C ALA A 158 -38.60 18.31 7.86
N THR A 159 -38.53 17.00 8.12
CA THR A 159 -39.66 16.11 7.82
C THR A 159 -40.45 15.82 9.08
N PRO A 160 -41.63 16.45 9.31
CA PRO A 160 -42.57 16.03 10.33
C PRO A 160 -43.18 14.70 9.87
N THR A 161 -42.42 13.63 9.99
CA THR A 161 -43.02 12.30 9.97
C THR A 161 -43.76 12.13 11.28
N HIS A 162 -44.86 11.38 11.25
CA HIS A 162 -45.72 11.07 12.40
C HIS A 162 -44.99 10.24 13.50
N ALA A 163 -43.65 10.26 13.52
CA ALA A 163 -42.85 9.71 14.59
C ALA A 163 -43.09 10.57 15.82
N GLY A 164 -43.77 10.01 16.81
CA GLY A 164 -43.95 10.62 18.12
C GLY A 164 -42.59 10.92 18.80
N PRO A 165 -42.60 11.40 20.05
CA PRO A 165 -41.42 11.91 20.76
C PRO A 165 -40.27 10.88 21.00
N PHE A 166 -40.35 9.68 20.44
CA PHE A 166 -39.40 8.58 20.57
C PHE A 166 -38.83 8.11 19.20
N SER A 167 -38.62 9.01 18.25
CA SER A 167 -37.88 8.66 17.02
C SER A 167 -36.42 8.33 17.37
N LEU A 168 -36.05 7.06 17.27
CA LEU A 168 -34.68 6.57 17.48
C LEU A 168 -33.78 6.74 16.23
N SER A 169 -34.31 7.32 15.15
CA SER A 169 -33.53 7.56 13.93
C SER A 169 -32.58 8.75 14.12
N PRO A 170 -31.28 8.60 13.81
CA PRO A 170 -30.34 9.72 13.85
C PRO A 170 -30.83 10.84 12.94
N THR A 171 -30.79 12.07 13.45
CA THR A 171 -31.29 13.25 12.74
C THR A 171 -30.14 14.01 12.08
N LEU A 172 -30.23 14.21 10.75
CA LEU A 172 -29.31 15.07 10.00
C LEU A 172 -29.62 16.53 10.33
N SER A 173 -28.57 17.34 10.56
CA SER A 173 -28.67 18.79 10.84
C SER A 173 -28.99 19.65 9.62
N PHE A 174 -29.25 19.04 8.45
CA PHE A 174 -29.52 19.71 7.19
C PHE A 174 -30.64 18.99 6.42
N GLN A 175 -31.21 19.67 5.42
CA GLN A 175 -32.22 19.11 4.54
C GLN A 175 -31.56 18.27 3.44
N LEU A 176 -32.02 17.02 3.25
CA LEU A 176 -31.49 16.11 2.25
C LEU A 176 -32.19 16.28 0.89
N ASP A 177 -31.87 17.38 0.21
CA ASP A 177 -32.39 17.77 -1.09
C ASP A 177 -31.31 18.41 -1.99
N GLU A 178 -31.72 19.00 -3.12
CA GLU A 178 -30.84 19.61 -4.11
C GLU A 178 -29.98 20.76 -3.55
N SER A 179 -30.39 21.42 -2.47
CA SER A 179 -29.66 22.54 -1.87
C SER A 179 -28.27 22.16 -1.39
N VAL A 180 -28.06 20.89 -1.01
CA VAL A 180 -26.77 20.33 -0.58
C VAL A 180 -25.68 20.54 -1.63
N PHE A 181 -26.04 20.49 -2.91
CA PHE A 181 -25.08 20.58 -4.00
C PHE A 181 -24.71 22.03 -4.33
N SER A 182 -25.49 23.02 -3.89
CA SER A 182 -25.22 24.46 -4.05
C SER A 182 -24.64 25.11 -2.80
N ASP A 183 -24.55 24.41 -1.66
CA ASP A 183 -24.00 24.93 -0.41
C ASP A 183 -22.47 25.11 -0.52
N VAL A 184 -22.05 26.38 -0.53
CA VAL A 184 -20.63 26.80 -0.62
C VAL A 184 -19.79 26.20 0.51
N ASN A 185 -20.36 26.01 1.70
CA ASN A 185 -19.62 25.42 2.82
C ASN A 185 -19.20 23.97 2.52
N ARG A 186 -20.00 23.21 1.76
CA ARG A 186 -19.68 21.82 1.39
C ARG A 186 -18.61 21.76 0.32
N GLU A 187 -18.64 22.72 -0.59
CA GLU A 187 -17.60 22.90 -1.60
C GLU A 187 -16.27 23.28 -0.96
N ASP A 188 -16.28 24.24 -0.03
CA ASP A 188 -15.09 24.70 0.69
C ASP A 188 -14.53 23.60 1.60
N GLN A 189 -15.38 22.82 2.28
CA GLN A 189 -14.94 21.67 3.05
C GLN A 189 -14.27 20.60 2.16
N LEU A 190 -14.81 20.35 0.97
CA LEU A 190 -14.22 19.39 0.02
C LEU A 190 -12.86 19.88 -0.50
N ARG A 191 -12.74 21.19 -0.79
CA ARG A 191 -11.46 21.83 -1.12
C ARG A 191 -10.47 21.71 0.03
N ALA A 192 -10.89 22.04 1.25
CA ALA A 192 -10.06 21.97 2.44
C ALA A 192 -9.56 20.55 2.72
N ASN A 193 -10.41 19.53 2.57
CA ASN A 193 -9.98 18.13 2.69
C ASN A 193 -8.91 17.77 1.65
N THR A 194 -9.06 18.25 0.41
CA THR A 194 -8.10 17.98 -0.68
C THR A 194 -6.76 18.67 -0.42
N GLN A 195 -6.81 19.93 0.03
CA GLN A 195 -5.64 20.70 0.41
C GLN A 195 -4.91 20.07 1.61
N GLU A 196 -5.65 19.66 2.65
CA GLU A 196 -5.08 18.95 3.79
C GLU A 196 -4.41 17.65 3.36
N ALA A 197 -5.05 16.85 2.49
CA ALA A 197 -4.45 15.62 1.98
C ALA A 197 -3.11 15.89 1.29
N PHE A 198 -3.05 16.92 0.45
CA PHE A 198 -1.82 17.37 -0.22
C PHE A 198 -0.74 17.78 0.80
N GLU A 199 -1.09 18.62 1.79
CA GLU A 199 -0.18 19.08 2.84
C GLU A 199 0.36 17.93 3.70
N ARG A 200 -0.44 16.88 3.93
CA ARG A 200 -0.01 15.64 4.59
C ARG A 200 0.81 14.71 3.67
N GLY A 201 1.09 15.12 2.44
CA GLY A 201 1.95 14.41 1.50
C GLY A 201 1.23 13.40 0.60
N ALA A 202 -0.10 13.41 0.54
CA ALA A 202 -0.84 12.55 -0.38
C ALA A 202 -0.61 13.01 -1.83
N PHE A 203 -0.33 12.05 -2.71
CA PHE A 203 -0.20 12.25 -4.16
C PHE A 203 -1.17 11.37 -4.95
N GLY A 204 -2.12 10.76 -4.25
CA GLY A 204 -3.14 9.90 -4.79
C GLY A 204 -4.03 9.34 -3.68
N VAL A 205 -5.04 8.58 -4.08
CA VAL A 205 -5.96 7.89 -3.19
C VAL A 205 -6.05 6.40 -3.56
N PRO A 206 -6.41 5.50 -2.63
CA PRO A 206 -6.67 5.75 -1.21
C PRO A 206 -5.39 6.15 -0.46
N SER A 207 -5.52 7.07 0.50
CA SER A 207 -4.45 7.45 1.41
C SER A 207 -4.93 7.44 2.85
N PHE A 208 -4.10 6.98 3.77
CA PHE A 208 -4.38 6.86 5.20
C PHE A 208 -3.34 7.66 5.97
N TYR A 209 -3.77 8.63 6.77
CA TYR A 209 -2.89 9.45 7.58
C TYR A 209 -3.13 9.19 9.06
N ILE A 210 -2.06 8.91 9.80
CA ILE A 210 -2.10 8.72 11.26
C ILE A 210 -1.54 10.00 11.91
N PRO A 211 -2.37 10.86 12.52
CA PRO A 211 -1.93 12.14 13.08
C PRO A 211 -0.86 11.98 14.17
N SER A 212 -1.03 11.02 15.07
CA SER A 212 -0.10 10.78 16.19
C SER A 212 1.29 10.29 15.77
N ARG A 213 1.47 9.93 14.49
CA ARG A 213 2.74 9.49 13.91
C ARG A 213 3.23 10.41 12.79
N GLU A 214 2.41 11.39 12.41
CA GLU A 214 2.56 12.18 11.18
C GLU A 214 2.86 11.32 9.94
N LYS A 215 2.21 10.15 9.86
CA LYS A 215 2.60 9.09 8.92
C LYS A 215 1.49 8.81 7.92
N LEU A 216 1.86 8.78 6.64
CA LEU A 216 0.96 8.45 5.54
C LEU A 216 1.19 7.00 5.07
N PHE A 217 0.13 6.30 4.71
CA PHE A 217 0.15 5.06 3.94
C PHE A 217 -0.71 5.25 2.69
N TRP A 218 -0.16 4.99 1.51
CA TRP A 218 -0.84 5.16 0.23
C TRP A 218 -1.09 3.80 -0.43
N GLY A 219 -2.33 3.58 -0.89
CA GLY A 219 -2.75 2.35 -1.57
C GLY A 219 -3.45 1.36 -0.64
N GLN A 220 -4.39 0.60 -1.21
CA GLN A 220 -5.12 -0.46 -0.50
C GLN A 220 -4.18 -1.60 -0.09
N ASP A 221 -3.13 -1.83 -0.88
CA ASP A 221 -2.09 -2.83 -0.67
C ASP A 221 -1.11 -2.47 0.47
N ARG A 222 -1.21 -1.28 1.06
CA ARG A 222 -0.49 -0.88 2.29
C ARG A 222 -1.30 -0.98 3.56
N MET A 223 -2.56 -1.40 3.48
CA MET A 223 -3.42 -1.54 4.66
C MET A 223 -2.88 -2.55 5.69
N VAL A 224 -2.02 -3.49 5.28
CA VAL A 224 -1.32 -4.39 6.20
C VAL A 224 -0.32 -3.66 7.10
N LEU A 225 0.41 -2.68 6.54
CA LEU A 225 1.34 -1.83 7.29
C LEU A 225 0.57 -0.84 8.17
N LEU A 226 -0.54 -0.30 7.64
CA LEU A 226 -1.47 0.53 8.41
C LEU A 226 -1.98 -0.23 9.64
N GLU A 227 -2.51 -1.44 9.46
CA GLU A 227 -3.04 -2.26 10.54
C GLU A 227 -1.96 -2.55 11.60
N ALA A 228 -0.74 -2.88 11.19
CA ALA A 228 0.38 -3.06 12.10
C ALA A 228 0.70 -1.80 12.92
N GLU A 229 0.70 -0.63 12.28
CA GLU A 229 0.97 0.65 12.95
C GLU A 229 -0.16 1.02 13.93
N LEU A 230 -1.43 0.77 13.57
CA LEU A 230 -2.58 1.00 14.44
C LEU A 230 -2.55 0.07 15.66
N ILE A 231 -2.18 -1.20 15.50
CA ILE A 231 -1.97 -2.13 16.63
C ILE A 231 -0.81 -1.64 17.51
N SER A 232 0.27 -1.14 16.90
CA SER A 232 1.41 -0.55 17.62
C SER A 232 0.95 0.60 18.53
N ILE A 233 0.10 1.51 18.02
CA ILE A 233 -0.49 2.60 18.80
C ILE A 233 -1.39 2.07 19.90
N LYS A 234 -2.31 1.15 19.56
CA LYS A 234 -3.24 0.54 20.52
C LYS A 234 -2.53 -0.05 21.72
N LEU A 235 -1.46 -0.82 21.46
CA LEU A 235 -0.71 -1.54 22.46
C LEU A 235 0.40 -0.70 23.11
N ASN A 236 0.60 0.54 22.64
CA ASN A 236 1.75 1.38 22.96
C ASN A 236 3.09 0.62 22.87
N LYS A 237 3.29 -0.07 21.73
CA LYS A 237 4.43 -0.96 21.49
C LYS A 237 4.98 -0.73 20.09
N PRO A 238 6.31 -0.87 19.89
CA PRO A 238 6.88 -0.82 18.55
C PRO A 238 6.33 -1.97 17.69
N VAL A 239 6.12 -1.72 16.40
CA VAL A 239 5.58 -2.70 15.43
C VAL A 239 6.35 -4.02 15.48
N GLU A 240 7.67 -3.95 15.63
CA GLU A 240 8.58 -5.10 15.68
C GLU A 240 8.33 -6.05 16.85
N SER A 241 7.68 -5.56 17.91
CA SER A 241 7.33 -6.37 19.08
C SER A 241 5.93 -7.00 18.99
N ILE A 242 5.16 -6.65 17.96
CA ILE A 242 3.84 -7.24 17.71
C ILE A 242 4.05 -8.68 17.25
N ARG A 243 3.43 -9.62 17.94
CA ARG A 243 3.47 -11.03 17.58
C ARG A 243 2.51 -11.32 16.44
N GLN A 244 2.85 -12.31 15.62
CA GLN A 244 2.01 -12.84 14.56
C GLN A 244 1.70 -11.81 13.46
N LEU A 245 2.65 -10.92 13.15
CA LEU A 245 2.49 -9.92 12.09
C LEU A 245 2.14 -10.55 10.74
N GLU A 246 2.68 -11.74 10.44
CA GLU A 246 2.39 -12.48 9.21
C GLU A 246 0.88 -12.73 8.99
N ARG A 247 0.08 -12.71 10.07
CA ARG A 247 -1.37 -12.92 10.02
C ARG A 247 -2.15 -11.72 9.49
N LEU A 248 -1.55 -10.53 9.47
CA LEU A 248 -2.17 -9.32 8.93
C LEU A 248 -2.20 -9.33 7.38
N HIS A 249 -1.34 -10.13 6.74
CA HIS A 249 -1.46 -10.34 5.31
C HIS A 249 -2.73 -11.15 5.01
N PRO A 250 -3.50 -10.78 3.96
CA PRO A 250 -4.64 -11.57 3.51
C PRO A 250 -4.15 -12.98 3.16
N ARG A 251 -4.51 -13.96 3.97
CA ARG A 251 -4.17 -15.35 3.71
C ARG A 251 -5.06 -15.84 2.59
N CYS A 252 -4.49 -16.29 1.49
CA CYS A 252 -5.15 -17.34 0.71
C CYS A 252 -5.44 -18.48 1.71
N LEU A 253 -6.64 -19.08 1.64
CA LEU A 253 -7.00 -20.21 2.50
C LEU A 253 -5.80 -21.15 2.56
N ARG A 254 -5.33 -21.48 3.77
CA ARG A 254 -4.20 -22.40 3.96
C ARG A 254 -4.66 -23.77 3.47
N THR A 255 -4.47 -24.04 2.19
CA THR A 255 -4.56 -25.39 1.65
C THR A 255 -3.43 -26.20 2.25
N GLY A 256 -3.57 -27.52 2.30
CA GLY A 256 -2.48 -28.41 2.74
C GLY A 256 -1.19 -28.11 1.96
N ARG A 257 -0.04 -28.46 2.54
CA ARG A 257 1.27 -28.32 1.87
C ARG A 257 1.21 -29.08 0.55
N GLU A 258 1.36 -28.34 -0.55
CA GLU A 258 1.23 -28.89 -1.90
C GLU A 258 2.53 -29.57 -2.34
N SER A 259 2.43 -30.80 -2.85
CA SER A 259 3.56 -31.63 -3.27
C SER A 259 3.77 -31.64 -4.78
N ARG A 260 2.77 -31.20 -5.57
CA ARG A 260 2.92 -31.07 -7.03
C ARG A 260 4.09 -30.16 -7.36
N LYS A 261 4.92 -30.62 -8.31
CA LYS A 261 6.04 -29.86 -8.86
C LYS A 261 5.53 -28.57 -9.50
N ARG A 262 6.01 -27.44 -8.98
CA ARG A 262 5.69 -26.08 -9.43
C ARG A 262 6.99 -25.31 -9.46
N HIS A 263 7.11 -24.43 -10.45
CA HIS A 263 8.32 -23.70 -10.71
C HIS A 263 8.05 -22.20 -10.71
N LEU A 264 8.78 -21.45 -9.89
CA LEU A 264 8.72 -19.99 -9.80
C LEU A 264 10.06 -19.41 -10.23
N LYS A 265 10.04 -18.50 -11.20
CA LYS A 265 11.21 -17.68 -11.55
C LYS A 265 11.18 -16.38 -10.76
N PHE A 266 12.28 -16.08 -10.10
CA PHE A 266 12.48 -14.83 -9.37
C PHE A 266 13.54 -13.99 -10.07
N TRP A 267 13.08 -12.98 -10.80
CA TRP A 267 13.97 -12.01 -11.46
C TRP A 267 14.42 -10.95 -10.46
N PHE A 268 15.72 -10.67 -10.41
CA PHE A 268 16.27 -9.69 -9.49
C PHE A 268 17.49 -8.95 -10.04
N ASP A 269 17.74 -7.76 -9.50
CA ASP A 269 18.94 -6.97 -9.71
C ASP A 269 19.39 -6.38 -8.36
N PHE A 270 20.69 -6.41 -8.07
CA PHE A 270 21.25 -5.91 -6.81
C PHE A 270 21.11 -4.39 -6.61
N SER A 271 20.91 -3.63 -7.69
CA SER A 271 20.61 -2.19 -7.66
C SER A 271 19.19 -1.89 -7.17
N SER A 272 18.32 -2.89 -7.07
CA SER A 272 16.93 -2.70 -6.68
C SER A 272 16.70 -3.05 -5.21
N PRO A 273 16.40 -2.06 -4.34
CA PRO A 273 16.04 -2.36 -2.94
C PRO A 273 14.74 -3.16 -2.83
N TRP A 274 13.84 -3.04 -3.82
CA TRP A 274 12.62 -3.85 -3.91
C TRP A 274 12.92 -5.32 -4.23
N SER A 275 13.99 -5.61 -5.01
CA SER A 275 14.46 -6.97 -5.22
C SER A 275 14.96 -7.60 -3.93
N TYR A 276 15.67 -6.83 -3.09
CA TYR A 276 16.10 -7.31 -1.76
C TYR A 276 14.91 -7.65 -0.86
N LEU A 277 13.90 -6.77 -0.80
CA LEU A 277 12.69 -7.03 -0.02
C LEU A 277 11.97 -8.29 -0.51
N ALA A 278 11.78 -8.46 -1.82
CA ALA A 278 11.15 -9.65 -2.37
C ALA A 278 11.99 -10.93 -2.13
N TRP A 279 13.31 -10.84 -2.27
CA TRP A 279 14.24 -11.94 -2.01
C TRP A 279 14.16 -12.42 -0.55
N SER A 280 14.04 -11.50 0.41
CA SER A 280 13.94 -11.81 1.84
C SER A 280 12.71 -12.67 2.20
N GLN A 281 11.75 -12.81 1.28
CA GLN A 281 10.52 -13.57 1.46
C GLN A 281 10.55 -14.97 0.84
N LEU A 282 11.53 -15.28 -0.03
CA LEU A 282 11.52 -16.51 -0.83
C LEU A 282 11.54 -17.79 0.02
N GLU A 283 12.35 -17.81 1.08
CA GLU A 283 12.43 -18.96 1.99
C GLU A 283 11.08 -19.24 2.67
N ARG A 284 10.42 -18.18 3.15
CA ARG A 284 9.07 -18.27 3.74
C ARG A 284 8.06 -18.76 2.71
N ILE A 285 8.05 -18.19 1.50
CA ILE A 285 7.17 -18.61 0.40
C ILE A 285 7.38 -20.09 0.08
N GLN A 286 8.63 -20.56 0.02
CA GLN A 286 8.93 -21.97 -0.24
C GLN A 286 8.42 -22.88 0.88
N ARG A 287 8.65 -22.51 2.14
CA ARG A 287 8.17 -23.25 3.31
C ARG A 287 6.66 -23.33 3.39
N GLU A 288 5.96 -22.22 3.12
CA GLU A 288 4.50 -22.14 3.15
C GLU A 288 3.83 -22.85 1.97
N SER A 289 4.45 -22.80 0.77
CA SER A 289 3.90 -23.41 -0.45
C SER A 289 4.06 -24.92 -0.51
N GLY A 290 4.93 -25.50 0.32
CA GLY A 290 5.23 -26.92 0.38
C GLY A 290 6.40 -27.34 -0.51
N PRO A 291 6.86 -28.59 -0.36
CA PRO A 291 8.10 -29.09 -0.98
C PRO A 291 8.04 -29.18 -2.52
N GLY A 292 6.85 -29.10 -3.10
CA GLY A 292 6.68 -29.10 -4.55
C GLY A 292 7.13 -27.81 -5.24
N LEU A 293 7.39 -26.72 -4.51
CA LEU A 293 7.82 -25.45 -5.10
C LEU A 293 9.35 -25.36 -5.24
N THR A 294 9.83 -25.23 -6.47
CA THR A 294 11.22 -24.85 -6.78
C THR A 294 11.28 -23.39 -7.21
N ILE A 295 12.27 -22.64 -6.72
CA ILE A 295 12.48 -21.24 -7.06
C ILE A 295 13.80 -21.10 -7.85
N GLU A 296 13.73 -20.60 -9.09
CA GLU A 296 14.89 -20.25 -9.92
C GLU A 296 15.24 -18.79 -9.71
N LEU A 297 16.49 -18.51 -9.33
CA LEU A 297 17.02 -17.15 -9.20
C LEU A 297 17.55 -16.68 -10.56
N VAL A 298 16.95 -15.64 -11.11
CA VAL A 298 17.27 -15.11 -12.45
C VAL A 298 17.82 -13.68 -12.32
N PRO A 299 19.14 -13.48 -12.25
CA PRO A 299 19.69 -12.14 -12.27
C PRO A 299 19.45 -11.50 -13.64
N PHE A 300 19.14 -10.21 -13.65
CA PHE A 300 19.07 -9.42 -14.89
C PHE A 300 19.61 -8.02 -14.66
N LEU A 301 19.81 -7.27 -15.75
CA LEU A 301 20.25 -5.88 -15.70
C LEU A 301 19.03 -4.95 -15.75
N LEU A 302 18.70 -4.32 -14.62
CA LEU A 302 17.56 -3.43 -14.48
C LEU A 302 17.66 -2.21 -15.40
N GLY A 303 18.87 -1.65 -15.55
CA GLY A 303 19.11 -0.54 -16.47
C GLY A 303 18.82 -0.91 -17.93
N ALA A 304 19.18 -2.13 -18.35
CA ALA A 304 18.87 -2.61 -19.69
C ALA A 304 17.36 -2.80 -19.89
N LEU A 305 16.65 -3.27 -18.86
CA LEU A 305 15.19 -3.35 -18.87
C LEU A 305 14.56 -1.95 -19.02
N PHE A 306 14.97 -0.98 -18.19
CA PHE A 306 14.44 0.39 -18.25
C PHE A 306 14.61 1.01 -19.64
N LYS A 307 15.80 0.87 -20.23
CA LYS A 307 16.06 1.27 -21.61
C LYS A 307 15.12 0.56 -22.60
N GLY A 308 14.93 -0.75 -22.44
CA GLY A 308 14.10 -1.56 -23.34
C GLY A 308 12.60 -1.23 -23.29
N ILE A 309 12.07 -0.84 -22.13
CA ILE A 309 10.64 -0.49 -21.96
C ILE A 309 10.37 1.02 -21.97
N GLY A 310 11.38 1.85 -22.24
CA GLY A 310 11.25 3.31 -22.27
C GLY A 310 10.97 3.94 -20.90
N THR A 311 11.36 3.29 -19.80
CA THR A 311 11.27 3.87 -18.45
C THR A 311 12.53 4.68 -18.16
N PRO A 312 12.42 5.85 -17.49
CA PRO A 312 13.60 6.63 -17.09
C PRO A 312 14.59 5.79 -16.27
N MET A 313 15.89 5.98 -16.50
CA MET A 313 16.94 5.24 -15.79
C MET A 313 16.92 5.48 -14.28
N VAL A 314 16.50 6.68 -13.86
CA VAL A 314 16.21 7.02 -12.48
C VAL A 314 14.71 7.36 -12.38
N PRO A 315 13.84 6.38 -12.15
CA PRO A 315 12.39 6.61 -12.14
C PRO A 315 11.97 7.69 -11.14
N MET A 316 12.70 7.83 -10.03
CA MET A 316 12.39 8.82 -8.98
C MET A 316 12.48 10.26 -9.47
N GLU A 317 13.35 10.60 -10.43
CA GLU A 317 13.51 11.97 -10.93
C GLU A 317 12.25 12.49 -11.63
N SER A 318 11.46 11.57 -12.22
CA SER A 318 10.19 11.87 -12.88
C SER A 318 8.99 11.94 -11.93
N MET A 319 9.20 11.74 -10.63
CA MET A 319 8.13 11.72 -9.62
C MET A 319 8.04 13.06 -8.88
N SER A 320 6.82 13.40 -8.45
CA SER A 320 6.59 14.54 -7.56
C SER A 320 7.38 14.40 -6.25
N GLU A 321 7.67 15.53 -5.60
CA GLU A 321 8.38 15.54 -4.31
C GLU A 321 7.67 14.68 -3.24
N ALA A 322 6.35 14.84 -3.12
CA ALA A 322 5.52 14.05 -2.21
C ALA A 322 5.69 12.54 -2.45
N ARG A 323 5.67 12.10 -3.72
CA ARG A 323 5.84 10.69 -4.08
C ARG A 323 7.26 10.18 -3.81
N ARG A 324 8.30 10.99 -4.06
CA ARG A 324 9.69 10.62 -3.74
C ARG A 324 9.88 10.42 -2.24
N LYS A 325 9.40 11.36 -1.41
CA LYS A 325 9.44 11.27 0.05
C LYS A 325 8.71 10.02 0.54
N TYR A 326 7.51 9.77 0.03
CA TYR A 326 6.72 8.59 0.38
C TYR A 326 7.43 7.29 0.00
N ASN A 327 7.99 7.17 -1.21
CA ASN A 327 8.65 5.93 -1.64
C ASN A 327 9.80 5.51 -0.71
N MET A 328 10.55 6.48 -0.16
CA MET A 328 11.60 6.19 0.83
C MET A 328 11.00 5.66 2.13
N GLN A 329 9.93 6.30 2.61
CA GLN A 329 9.20 5.82 3.79
C GLN A 329 8.63 4.42 3.57
N ASP A 330 7.98 4.18 2.43
CA ASP A 330 7.35 2.90 2.07
C ASP A 330 8.38 1.77 2.05
N LEU A 331 9.56 2.02 1.48
CA LEU A 331 10.67 1.07 1.49
C LEU A 331 11.10 0.73 2.93
N GLN A 332 11.23 1.75 3.79
CA GLN A 332 11.61 1.56 5.18
C GLN A 332 10.53 0.82 5.98
N ASP A 333 9.26 1.13 5.75
CA ASP A 333 8.13 0.50 6.41
C ASP A 333 8.04 -1.00 6.05
N TRP A 334 8.20 -1.34 4.77
CA TRP A 334 8.29 -2.74 4.35
C TRP A 334 9.52 -3.45 4.91
N ASN A 335 10.67 -2.80 4.91
CA ASN A 335 11.89 -3.38 5.47
C ASN A 335 11.72 -3.69 6.96
N ARG A 336 11.18 -2.73 7.72
CA ARG A 336 10.86 -2.87 9.15
C ARG A 336 9.89 -4.03 9.37
N TYR A 337 8.80 -4.06 8.61
CA TYR A 337 7.75 -5.09 8.73
C TYR A 337 8.29 -6.49 8.44
N TRP A 338 8.95 -6.68 7.30
CA TRP A 338 9.46 -8.01 6.91
C TRP A 338 10.62 -8.47 7.77
N THR A 339 11.47 -7.57 8.26
CA THR A 339 12.48 -7.90 9.26
C THR A 339 11.84 -8.42 10.54
N ALA A 340 10.77 -7.77 11.02
CA ALA A 340 10.05 -8.19 12.21
C ALA A 340 9.33 -9.53 12.03
N VAL A 341 8.72 -9.78 10.87
CA VAL A 341 8.14 -11.10 10.55
C VAL A 341 9.22 -12.17 10.55
N ASN A 342 10.32 -11.94 9.84
CA ASN A 342 11.40 -12.92 9.73
C ASN A 342 12.04 -13.23 11.09
N ALA A 343 12.18 -12.24 11.98
CA ALA A 343 12.70 -12.43 13.34
C ALA A 343 11.79 -13.29 14.25
N GLN A 344 10.51 -13.43 13.90
CA GLN A 344 9.56 -14.29 14.61
C GLN A 344 9.56 -15.74 14.11
N GLU A 345 10.00 -15.96 12.87
CA GLU A 345 9.98 -17.27 12.21
C GLU A 345 11.35 -17.94 12.15
N LEU A 346 12.42 -17.14 12.13
CA LEU A 346 13.81 -17.58 12.04
C LEU A 346 14.58 -17.15 13.29
N PRO A 347 15.59 -17.91 13.74
CA PRO A 347 16.50 -17.42 14.76
C PRO A 347 17.13 -16.09 14.31
N PRO A 348 17.37 -15.14 15.23
CA PRO A 348 17.90 -13.82 14.87
C PRO A 348 19.17 -13.97 14.04
N TYR A 349 19.29 -13.17 12.97
CA TYR A 349 20.46 -13.16 12.10
C TYR A 349 21.71 -12.90 12.95
N ARG A 350 22.47 -13.95 13.27
CA ARG A 350 23.82 -13.77 13.78
C ARG A 350 24.63 -13.30 12.58
N ARG A 351 24.94 -11.99 12.52
CA ARG A 351 26.08 -11.55 11.70
C ARG A 351 27.22 -12.52 12.05
N PRO A 352 27.87 -13.16 11.06
CA PRO A 352 29.14 -13.80 11.33
C PRO A 352 29.98 -12.74 12.03
N LEU A 353 30.37 -12.98 13.28
CA LEU A 353 31.42 -12.20 13.90
C LEU A 353 32.57 -12.23 12.89
N HIS A 354 33.05 -11.06 12.45
CA HIS A 354 34.24 -10.98 11.62
C HIS A 354 35.32 -11.85 12.26
N GLY A 355 35.60 -13.00 11.64
CA GLY A 355 36.34 -14.07 12.32
C GLY A 355 36.16 -15.44 11.68
N LEU A 356 35.95 -15.53 10.37
CA LEU A 356 36.17 -16.75 9.61
C LEU A 356 37.16 -16.42 8.51
N ALA A 357 38.44 -16.40 8.89
CA ALA A 357 39.47 -16.90 8.00
C ALA A 357 38.97 -18.26 7.51
N ARG A 358 38.44 -18.30 6.29
CA ARG A 358 38.15 -19.56 5.61
C ARG A 358 39.47 -20.31 5.57
N ARG A 359 39.65 -21.29 6.46
CA ARG A 359 40.61 -22.37 6.22
C ARG A 359 40.13 -23.06 4.96
N ILE A 360 40.76 -22.72 3.85
CA ILE A 360 40.76 -23.55 2.64
C ILE A 360 41.19 -24.94 3.13
N PRO A 361 40.40 -26.01 2.93
CA PRO A 361 40.84 -27.34 3.28
C PRO A 361 42.05 -27.67 2.40
N HIS A 362 43.23 -27.70 3.03
CA HIS A 362 44.44 -28.19 2.39
C HIS A 362 44.26 -29.70 2.11
N PRO A 363 44.64 -30.18 0.91
CA PRO A 363 44.55 -31.60 0.61
C PRO A 363 45.47 -32.41 1.53
N LEU A 364 44.99 -33.59 1.87
CA LEU A 364 45.54 -34.58 2.79
C LEU A 364 47.06 -34.72 2.67
N ARG A 365 47.76 -34.57 3.80
CA ARG A 365 49.16 -34.98 3.97
C ARG A 365 49.27 -36.49 3.79
N HIS A 366 49.91 -36.94 2.71
CA HIS A 366 50.64 -38.20 2.71
C HIS A 366 52.07 -37.95 3.20
N GLY A 367 52.57 -38.89 4.02
CA GLY A 367 53.89 -38.86 4.64
C GLY A 367 55.08 -39.00 3.67
N PRO A 368 56.30 -39.01 4.19
CA PRO A 368 57.45 -38.34 3.58
C PRO A 368 58.28 -39.25 2.68
N SER A 369 58.81 -38.73 1.57
CA SER A 369 60.07 -39.21 0.97
C SER A 369 60.56 -38.30 -0.15
N SER A 370 61.89 -38.09 -0.15
CA SER A 370 62.79 -37.66 -1.23
C SER A 370 62.97 -36.15 -1.53
N ARG A 371 64.26 -35.77 -1.49
CA ARG A 371 64.89 -34.44 -1.68
C ARG A 371 64.64 -33.83 -3.08
N PRO A 372 64.73 -32.50 -3.26
CA PRO A 372 64.72 -31.88 -4.58
C PRO A 372 66.14 -31.78 -5.17
N PRO A 373 66.31 -31.84 -6.50
CA PRO A 373 67.54 -31.37 -7.16
C PRO A 373 67.44 -29.87 -7.50
N ARG A 374 68.59 -29.19 -7.43
CA ARG A 374 68.83 -27.81 -7.91
C ARG A 374 68.98 -27.78 -9.44
N ALA A 375 68.46 -26.75 -10.09
CA ALA A 375 68.95 -26.15 -11.35
C ALA A 375 68.13 -24.85 -11.58
N GLN A 376 68.73 -23.66 -11.45
CA GLN A 376 69.45 -22.84 -12.43
C GLN A 376 68.56 -21.75 -13.04
N ASP A 377 69.00 -20.52 -12.81
CA ASP A 377 68.48 -19.26 -13.32
C ASP A 377 68.64 -19.14 -14.84
N ASP A 378 67.63 -18.61 -15.53
CA ASP A 378 67.83 -17.79 -16.73
C ASP A 378 66.60 -16.87 -16.97
N PRO A 379 66.80 -15.59 -17.37
CA PRO A 379 65.74 -14.59 -17.44
C PRO A 379 65.04 -14.51 -18.81
N LEU A 380 63.73 -14.25 -18.80
CA LEU A 380 62.89 -14.03 -19.99
C LEU A 380 63.11 -12.64 -20.63
N PRO A 381 63.14 -12.49 -21.97
CA PRO A 381 63.28 -11.20 -22.64
C PRO A 381 61.93 -10.49 -22.92
N LEU A 382 61.94 -9.16 -22.81
CA LEU A 382 60.84 -8.24 -23.15
C LEU A 382 60.59 -8.14 -24.68
N PRO A 383 59.34 -8.04 -25.15
CA PRO A 383 59.06 -7.79 -26.57
C PRO A 383 59.11 -6.31 -26.95
N ARG A 384 59.73 -6.05 -28.11
CA ARG A 384 59.94 -4.75 -28.77
C ARG A 384 58.67 -4.18 -29.41
N ARG A 385 58.64 -2.85 -29.47
CA ARG A 385 57.71 -2.00 -30.23
C ARG A 385 57.79 -2.28 -31.74
N LEU A 386 56.65 -2.16 -32.42
CA LEU A 386 56.57 -2.01 -33.88
C LEU A 386 55.82 -0.71 -34.20
N ALA A 387 56.49 0.16 -34.96
CA ALA A 387 55.93 1.16 -35.87
C ALA A 387 56.65 0.93 -37.22
N PRO A 388 56.04 1.29 -38.36
CA PRO A 388 56.02 2.70 -38.77
C PRO A 388 54.67 3.40 -38.59
#